data_AF-A0A662LXC0-F1
#
_entry.id   AF-A0A662LXC0-F1
#
_cell.length_a   1.000
_cell.length_b   1.000
_cell.length_c   1.000
_cell.angle_alpha   90.00
_cell.angle_beta   90.00
_cell.angle_gamma   90.00
#
_symmetry.space_group_name_H-M   'P 1'
#
loop_
_entity.id
_entity.type
_entity.pdbx_description
1 polymer ?
#
loop_
_entity_poly.entity_id
_entity_poly.type
_entity_poly.pdbx_seq_one_letter_code
_entity_poly.pdbx_strand_id
1 'polypeptide(L)' 'MNRNTSVERRITKDITLFEKNIKKVKKIKHNPDLNLEHVIDLAIRYYNDAKYYLEKKDYLTSFGCINYAHGLLDAILKWR' A
#
# COMPACT_ATOMS: atom_id res chain seq x y z
N MET A 1 5.94 17.23 22.18
CA MET A 1 5.40 16.67 20.92
C MET A 1 5.48 15.15 21.00
N ASN A 2 4.35 14.45 21.01
CA ASN A 2 4.30 12.98 21.15
C ASN A 2 4.80 12.34 19.84
N ARG A 3 5.86 11.53 19.86
CA ARG A 3 6.44 10.95 18.61
C ARG A 3 5.43 10.08 17.84
N ASN A 4 4.45 9.51 18.52
CA ASN A 4 3.43 8.66 17.91
C ASN A 4 2.53 9.42 16.93
N THR A 5 2.28 10.73 17.14
CA THR A 5 1.39 11.50 16.25
C THR A 5 2.04 11.82 14.90
N SER A 6 3.37 11.84 14.80
CA SER A 6 4.04 12.08 13.51
C SER A 6 4.06 10.84 12.62
N VAL A 7 4.26 9.66 13.23
CA VAL A 7 4.27 8.36 12.53
C VAL A 7 2.87 8.00 12.06
N GLU A 8 1.86 8.12 12.92
CA GLU A 8 0.46 7.90 12.56
C GLU A 8 0.05 8.76 11.36
N ARG A 9 0.35 10.06 11.40
CA ARG A 9 0.07 10.98 10.28
C ARG A 9 0.79 10.57 9.00
N ARG A 10 2.01 10.03 9.09
CA ARG A 10 2.76 9.55 7.92
C ARG A 10 2.06 8.32 7.31
N ILE A 11 1.74 7.33 8.13
CA ILE A 11 1.05 6.11 7.67
C ILE A 11 -0.29 6.47 7.02
N THR A 12 -1.10 7.33 7.64
CA THR A 12 -2.39 7.75 7.07
C THR A 12 -2.22 8.43 5.71
N LYS A 13 -1.20 9.29 5.55
CA LYS A 13 -0.87 9.89 4.25
C LYS A 13 -0.49 8.83 3.21
N ASP A 14 0.32 7.86 3.59
CA ASP A 14 0.77 6.80 2.68
C ASP A 14 -0.38 5.85 2.29
N ILE A 15 -1.32 5.58 3.19
CA ILE A 15 -2.59 4.86 2.92
C ILE A 15 -3.41 5.61 1.87
N THR A 16 -3.64 6.92 2.06
CA THR A 16 -4.37 7.74 1.08
C THR A 16 -3.66 7.78 -0.28
N LEU A 17 -2.33 7.83 -0.29
CA LEU A 17 -1.55 7.80 -1.53
C LEU A 17 -1.71 6.45 -2.25
N PHE A 18 -1.70 5.33 -1.52
CA PHE A 18 -1.91 4.01 -2.09
C PHE A 18 -3.28 3.90 -2.76
N GLU A 19 -4.35 4.37 -2.10
CA GLU A 19 -5.72 4.37 -2.66
C GLU A 19 -5.82 5.17 -3.96
N LYS A 20 -5.07 6.26 -4.08
CA LYS A 20 -5.00 7.08 -5.30
C LYS A 20 -4.27 6.33 -6.42
N ASN A 21 -3.17 5.65 -6.10
CA ASN A 21 -2.33 4.99 -7.10
C ASN A 21 -2.93 3.66 -7.59
N ILE A 22 -3.52 2.85 -6.70
CA ILE A 22 -4.13 1.56 -7.07
C ILE A 22 -5.30 1.74 -8.05
N LYS A 23 -6.02 2.86 -7.98
CA LYS A 23 -7.07 3.23 -8.97
C LYS A 23 -6.51 3.41 -10.37
N LYS A 24 -5.27 3.87 -10.52
CA LYS A 24 -4.60 3.99 -11.83
C LYS A 24 -4.21 2.63 -12.37
N VAL A 25 -3.73 1.74 -11.50
CA VAL A 25 -3.30 0.38 -11.87
C VAL A 25 -4.48 -0.52 -12.23
N LYS A 26 -5.62 -0.39 -11.55
CA LYS A 26 -6.85 -1.13 -11.91
C LYS A 26 -7.36 -0.84 -13.33
N LYS A 27 -7.00 0.29 -13.95
CA LYS A 27 -7.31 0.58 -15.36
C LYS A 27 -6.42 -0.19 -16.34
N ILE A 28 -5.30 -0.73 -15.88
CA ILE A 28 -4.30 -1.48 -16.66
C ILE A 28 -4.63 -2.99 -16.69
N LYS A 29 -5.64 -3.44 -15.92
CA LYS A 29 -6.06 -4.85 -15.77
C LYS A 29 -6.47 -5.59 -17.06
N HIS A 30 -6.47 -4.94 -18.22
CA HIS A 30 -6.69 -5.60 -19.51
C HIS A 30 -5.43 -6.29 -20.08
N ASN A 31 -4.35 -6.43 -19.30
CA ASN A 31 -3.18 -7.20 -19.70
C ASN A 31 -3.28 -8.64 -19.13
N PRO A 32 -3.28 -9.70 -19.96
CA PRO A 32 -3.49 -11.10 -19.54
C PRO A 32 -2.33 -11.72 -18.73
N ASP A 33 -1.44 -10.92 -18.15
CA ASP A 33 -0.33 -11.42 -17.33
C ASP A 33 -0.83 -11.80 -15.93
N LEU A 34 -0.96 -13.10 -15.68
CA LEU A 34 -1.39 -13.68 -14.41
C LEU A 34 -0.48 -13.26 -13.24
N ASN A 35 0.81 -12.99 -13.49
CA ASN A 35 1.74 -12.55 -12.44
C ASN A 35 1.40 -11.14 -11.96
N LEU A 36 0.96 -10.28 -12.86
CA LEU A 36 0.59 -8.90 -12.54
C LEU A 36 -0.65 -8.84 -11.64
N GLU A 37 -1.66 -9.66 -11.92
CA GLU A 37 -2.86 -9.73 -11.06
C GLU A 37 -2.53 -10.20 -9.65
N HIS A 38 -1.63 -11.17 -9.52
CA HIS A 38 -1.18 -11.65 -8.21
C HIS A 38 -0.45 -10.57 -7.41
N VAL A 39 0.45 -9.81 -8.05
CA VAL A 39 1.15 -8.70 -7.39
C VAL A 39 0.19 -7.60 -6.96
N ILE A 40 -0.83 -7.29 -7.77
CA ILE A 40 -1.89 -6.32 -7.41
C ILE A 40 -2.69 -6.81 -6.20
N ASP A 41 -3.10 -8.08 -6.18
CA ASP A 41 -3.82 -8.67 -5.04
C ASP A 41 -2.97 -8.61 -3.76
N LEU A 42 -1.69 -8.98 -3.86
CA LEU A 42 -0.76 -8.93 -2.74
C LEU A 42 -0.57 -7.50 -2.21
N ALA A 43 -0.45 -6.51 -3.09
CA ALA A 43 -0.36 -5.11 -2.68
C ALA A 43 -1.62 -4.64 -1.91
N ILE A 44 -2.81 -5.09 -2.34
CA ILE A 44 -4.08 -4.77 -1.66
C ILE A 44 -4.13 -5.43 -0.28
N ARG A 45 -3.67 -6.68 -0.14
CA ARG A 45 -3.60 -7.37 1.16
C ARG A 45 -2.74 -6.60 2.16
N TYR A 46 -1.52 -6.23 1.78
CA TYR A 46 -0.63 -5.44 2.64
C TYR A 46 -1.17 -4.04 2.96
N TYR A 47 -1.91 -3.41 2.04
CA TYR A 47 -2.64 -2.17 2.34
C TYR A 47 -3.72 -2.38 3.41
N ASN A 48 -4.47 -3.48 3.36
CA ASN A 48 -5.47 -3.80 4.37
C ASN A 48 -4.82 -4.12 5.72
N ASP A 49 -3.70 -4.85 5.72
CA ASP A 49 -2.91 -5.12 6.93
C ASP A 49 -2.41 -3.83 7.55
N ALA A 50 -1.92 -2.88 6.73
CA ALA A 50 -1.49 -1.58 7.21
C ALA A 50 -2.62 -0.84 7.96
N LYS A 51 -3.85 -0.86 7.43
CA LYS A 51 -5.02 -0.28 8.10
C LYS A 51 -5.35 -0.99 9.40
N TYR A 52 -5.34 -2.33 9.39
CA TYR A 52 -5.59 -3.13 10.59
C TYR A 52 -4.60 -2.79 11.71
N TYR A 53 -3.30 -2.78 11.41
CA TYR A 53 -2.27 -2.49 12.41
C TYR A 53 -2.27 -1.02 12.85
N LEU A 54 -2.69 -0.09 11.97
CA LEU A 54 -2.89 1.31 12.33
C LEU A 54 -4.00 1.46 13.38
N GLU A 55 -5.14 0.80 13.19
CA GLU A 55 -6.25 0.79 14.15
C GLU A 55 -5.84 0.19 15.50
N LYS A 56 -4.94 -0.80 15.49
CA LYS A 56 -4.35 -1.40 16.71
C LYS A 56 -3.25 -0.56 17.35
N LYS A 57 -2.89 0.59 16.76
CA LYS A 57 -1.75 1.45 17.17
C LYS A 57 -0.40 0.73 17.12
N ASP A 58 -0.29 -0.35 16.34
CA ASP A 58 0.97 -0.98 15.99
C ASP A 58 1.57 -0.25 14.79
N TYR A 59 2.18 0.89 15.07
CA TYR A 59 2.69 1.78 14.03
C TYR A 59 3.88 1.21 13.26
N LEU A 60 4.70 0.36 13.89
CA LEU A 60 5.87 -0.23 13.22
C LEU A 60 5.42 -1.25 12.17
N THR A 61 4.54 -2.17 12.54
CA THR A 61 3.98 -3.16 11.62
C THR A 61 3.17 -2.48 10.53
N SER A 62 2.32 -1.52 10.90
CA SER A 62 1.54 -0.73 9.94
C SER A 62 2.41 0.00 8.92
N PHE A 63 3.50 0.64 9.36
CA PHE A 63 4.45 1.32 8.49
C PHE A 63 5.18 0.34 7.55
N GLY A 64 5.55 -0.84 8.05
CA GLY A 64 6.12 -1.91 7.22
C GLY A 64 5.16 -2.36 6.13
N CYS A 65 3.91 -2.63 6.50
CA CYS A 65 2.87 -3.08 5.57
C CYS A 65 2.61 -2.07 4.45
N ILE A 66 2.45 -0.78 4.77
CA ILE A 66 2.14 0.22 3.74
C ILE A 66 3.32 0.47 2.80
N ASN A 67 4.57 0.41 3.30
CA ASN A 67 5.76 0.54 2.46
C ASN A 67 5.92 -0.65 1.51
N TYR A 68 5.62 -1.87 1.98
CA TYR A 68 5.65 -3.06 1.14
C TYR A 68 4.58 -3.00 0.05
N ALA A 69 3.36 -2.55 0.39
CA ALA A 69 2.29 -2.33 -0.57
C ALA A 69 2.69 -1.33 -1.68
N HIS A 70 3.30 -0.20 -1.31
CA HIS A 70 3.85 0.76 -2.28
C HIS A 70 4.97 0.16 -3.13
N GLY A 71 5.90 -0.59 -2.54
CA GLY A 71 6.99 -1.25 -3.28
C GLY A 71 6.48 -2.20 -4.36
N LEU A 72 5.45 -3.00 -4.05
CA LEU A 72 4.79 -3.87 -5.03
C LEU A 72 4.13 -3.07 -6.16
N LEU A 73 3.44 -1.98 -5.82
CA LEU A 73 2.76 -1.13 -6.80
C LEU A 73 3.74 -0.37 -7.71
N ASP A 74 4.86 0.08 -7.15
CA ASP A 74 5.93 0.75 -7.88
C ASP A 74 6.66 -0.21 -8.83
N ALA A 75 6.84 -1.47 -8.43
CA ALA A 75 7.39 -2.50 -9.30
C ALA A 75 6.53 -2.71 -10.56
N ILE A 76 5.21 -2.61 -10.43
CA ILE A 76 4.28 -2.65 -11.56
C ILE A 76 4.38 -1.39 -12.44
N LEU A 77 4.44 -0.21 -11.82
CA LEU A 77 4.40 1.07 -12.54
C LEU A 77 5.72 1.42 -13.23
N LYS A 78 6.87 0.94 -12.73
CA LYS A 78 8.20 1.17 -13.32
C LYS A 78 8.53 0.30 -14.53
N TRP A 79 7.72 -0.71 -14.83
CA TRP A 79 7.90 -1.55 -16.03
C TRP A 79 7.18 -0.99 -17.27
N ARG A 80 7.04 0.34 -17.35
CA ARG A 80 6.55 1.07 -18.52
C ARG A 80 7.46 2.23 -18.87
#